data_AF-A0A963VQ71-F1
#
_entry.id   AF-A0A963VQ71-F1
#
_cell.length_a   1.000
_cell.length_b   1.000
_cell.length_c   1.000
_cell.angle_alpha   90.00
_cell.angle_beta   90.00
_cell.angle_gamma   90.00
#
_symmetry.space_group_name_H-M   'P 1'
#
loop_
_entity.id
_entity.type
_entity.pdbx_description
1 polymer ?
#
loop_
_entity_poly.entity_id
_entity_poly.type
_entity_poly.pdbx_seq_one_letter_code
_entity_poly.pdbx_strand_id
1 'polypeptide(L)' 'MPPLAHTAAAFADWLARLRQEAVERELEWMVCSTGAAEQAAYAEGLSPGDYLDRLEAMSEWRGCGCGGGS' A
#
# COMPACT_ATOMS: atom_id res chain seq x y z
N MET A 1 16.72 20.30 -3.67
CA MET A 1 15.95 19.35 -2.84
C MET A 1 16.91 18.29 -2.36
N PRO A 2 17.09 18.08 -1.04
CA PRO A 2 17.84 16.92 -0.57
C PRO A 2 17.13 15.64 -1.04
N PRO A 3 17.87 14.59 -1.45
CA PRO A 3 17.24 13.29 -1.66
C PRO A 3 16.61 12.91 -0.31
N LEU A 4 15.32 12.58 -0.31
CA LEU A 4 14.63 12.08 0.87
C LEU A 4 15.43 10.86 1.35
N ALA A 5 16.24 11.04 2.38
CA ALA A 5 16.99 9.93 2.94
C ALA A 5 15.93 8.96 3.48
N HIS A 6 15.95 7.71 2.98
CA HIS A 6 15.14 6.60 3.48
C HIS A 6 15.54 6.28 4.92
N THR A 7 15.13 7.14 5.85
CA THR A 7 15.38 7.00 7.27
C THR A 7 14.24 6.24 7.92
N ALA A 8 14.53 5.58 9.04
CA ALA A 8 13.50 4.90 9.83
C ALA A 8 12.36 5.86 10.26
N ALA A 9 12.68 7.13 10.51
CA ALA A 9 11.69 8.16 10.84
C ALA A 9 10.76 8.46 9.65
N ALA A 10 11.34 8.71 8.47
CA ALA A 10 10.55 9.00 7.28
C ALA A 10 9.71 7.80 6.81
N PHE A 11 10.20 6.57 7.00
CA PHE A 11 9.40 5.36 6.78
C PHE A 11 8.26 5.24 7.81
N ALA A 12 8.51 5.55 9.08
CA ALA A 12 7.46 5.53 10.10
C ALA A 12 6.34 6.54 9.81
N ASP A 13 6.69 7.75 9.38
CA ASP A 13 5.71 8.77 8.95
C ASP A 13 4.90 8.31 7.73
N TRP A 14 5.57 7.72 6.74
CA TRP A 14 4.92 7.15 5.56
C TRP A 14 3.96 6.00 5.95
N LEU A 15 4.38 5.10 6.83
CA LEU A 15 3.59 3.97 7.28
C LEU A 15 2.39 4.39 8.13
N ALA A 16 2.53 5.45 8.95
CA ALA A 16 1.42 6.03 9.69
C ALA A 16 0.34 6.58 8.75
N ARG A 17 0.76 7.29 7.69
CA ARG A 17 -0.16 7.79 6.65
C ARG A 17 -0.83 6.65 5.89
N LEU A 18 -0.07 5.61 5.52
CA LEU A 18 -0.62 4.41 4.90
C LEU A 18 -1.74 3.79 5.73
N ARG A 19 -1.51 3.61 7.04
CA ARG A 19 -2.50 3.03 7.94
C ARG A 19 -3.74 3.88 8.07
N GLN A 20 -3.58 5.20 8.16
CA GLN A 20 -4.71 6.13 8.20
C GLN A 20 -5.54 6.01 6.92
N GLU A 21 -4.91 6.10 5.75
CA GLU A 21 -5.58 5.99 4.46
C GLU A 21 -6.23 4.61 4.26
N ALA A 22 -5.59 3.54 4.76
CA ALA A 22 -6.13 2.19 4.70
C ALA A 22 -7.40 2.04 5.54
N VAL A 23 -7.46 2.67 6.73
CA VAL A 23 -8.67 2.68 7.57
C VAL A 23 -9.78 3.48 6.89
N GLU A 24 -9.46 4.65 6.33
CA GLU A 24 -10.44 5.48 5.61
C GLU A 24 -11.06 4.76 4.40
N ARG A 25 -10.32 3.83 3.79
CA ARG A 25 -10.74 3.03 2.64
C ARG A 25 -11.23 1.61 3.00
N GLU A 26 -11.29 1.26 4.28
CA GLU A 26 -11.63 -0.09 4.75
C GLU A 26 -10.70 -1.21 4.21
N LEU A 27 -9.45 -0.85 3.91
CA LEU A 27 -8.38 -1.71 3.37
C LEU A 27 -7.32 -2.08 4.43
N GLU A 28 -7.59 -1.86 5.71
CA GLU A 28 -6.66 -2.14 6.81
C GLU A 28 -6.17 -3.61 6.82
N TRP A 29 -7.00 -4.52 6.31
CA TRP A 29 -6.71 -5.95 6.18
C TRP A 29 -5.65 -6.27 5.11
N MET A 30 -5.37 -5.34 4.19
CA MET A 30 -4.34 -5.49 3.15
C MET A 30 -2.97 -4.98 3.58
N VAL A 31 -2.88 -4.15 4.62
CA VAL A 31 -1.61 -3.63 5.14
C VAL A 31 -0.96 -4.72 6.00
N CYS A 32 0.27 -5.13 5.64
CA CYS A 32 0.92 -6.27 6.26
C CYS A 32 1.55 -5.88 7.60
N SER A 33 1.35 -6.70 8.63
CA SER A 33 1.90 -6.44 9.97
C SER A 33 3.44 -6.48 10.02
N THR A 34 4.08 -7.10 9.03
CA THR A 34 5.54 -7.31 8.98
C THR A 34 6.31 -6.13 8.36
N GLY A 35 5.64 -5.24 7.63
CA GLY A 35 6.26 -4.03 7.07
C GLY A 35 7.26 -4.26 5.93
N ALA A 36 7.45 -5.49 5.44
CA ALA A 36 8.46 -5.80 4.43
C ALA A 36 8.06 -5.34 3.02
N ALA A 37 6.77 -5.48 2.67
CA ALA A 37 6.24 -5.02 1.38
C ALA A 37 6.16 -3.48 1.35
N GLU A 38 5.80 -2.88 2.48
CA GLU A 38 5.74 -1.45 2.73
C GLU A 38 7.13 -0.81 2.61
N GLN A 39 8.17 -1.46 3.15
CA GLN A 39 9.56 -1.00 2.99
C GLN A 39 10.01 -1.02 1.53
N ALA A 40 9.66 -2.05 0.77
CA ALA A 40 9.98 -2.12 -0.65
C ALA A 40 9.27 -1.01 -1.45
N ALA A 41 7.97 -0.82 -1.21
CA ALA A 41 7.19 0.25 -1.84
C ALA A 41 7.74 1.65 -1.50
N TYR A 42 8.12 1.86 -0.24
CA TYR A 42 8.76 3.10 0.20
C TYR A 42 10.14 3.31 -0.45
N ALA A 43 10.94 2.25 -0.60
CA ALA A 43 12.23 2.29 -1.29
C ALA A 43 12.07 2.64 -2.78
N GLU A 44 11.01 2.16 -3.42
CA GLU A 44 10.62 2.49 -4.80
C GLU A 44 10.07 3.93 -4.94
N GLY A 45 9.81 4.61 -3.82
CA GLY A 45 9.28 5.98 -3.81
C GLY A 45 7.78 6.07 -4.04
N LEU A 46 7.03 4.97 -3.86
CA LEU A 46 5.57 5.02 -3.91
C LEU A 46 5.01 5.90 -2.79
N SER A 47 3.94 6.62 -3.08
CA SER A 47 3.13 7.23 -2.04
C SER A 47 2.26 6.17 -1.34
N PRO A 48 1.78 6.44 -0.10
CA PRO A 48 0.89 5.52 0.59
C PRO A 48 -0.39 5.21 -0.21
N GLY A 49 -1.00 6.23 -0.81
CA GLY A 49 -2.17 6.08 -1.67
C GLY A 49 -1.91 5.20 -2.90
N ASP A 50 -0.82 5.42 -3.62
CA ASP A 50 -0.45 4.60 -4.78
C ASP A 50 -0.23 3.12 -4.39
N TYR A 51 0.33 2.88 -3.21
CA TYR A 51 0.51 1.54 -2.69
C TYR A 51 -0.83 0.86 -2.37
N LEU A 52 -1.78 1.59 -1.77
CA LEU A 52 -3.14 1.08 -1.52
C LEU A 52 -3.90 0.80 -2.82
N ASP A 53 -3.81 1.69 -3.81
CA ASP A 53 -4.43 1.49 -5.13
C ASP A 53 -3.90 0.21 -5.79
N ARG A 54 -2.59 -0.03 -5.68
CA ARG A 54 -1.96 -1.25 -6.18
C ARG A 54 -2.44 -2.50 -5.43
N LEU A 55 -2.58 -2.42 -4.10
CA LEU A 55 -3.08 -3.53 -3.28
C LEU A 55 -4.55 -3.84 -3.62
N GLU A 56 -5.37 -2.81 -3.74
CA GLU A 56 -6.78 -2.91 -4.12
C GLU A 56 -6.93 -3.55 -5.50
N ALA A 57 -6.21 -3.07 -6.52
CA ALA A 57 -6.22 -3.64 -7.86
C ALA A 57 -5.76 -5.12 -7.89
N MET A 58 -4.79 -5.49 -7.07
CA MET A 58 -4.36 -6.89 -6.93
C MET A 58 -5.42 -7.76 -6.24
N SER A 59 -6.20 -7.20 -5.32
CA SER A 59 -7.33 -7.88 -4.68
C SER A 59 -8.49 -8.09 -5.65
N GLU A 60 -8.78 -7.09 -6.48
CA GLU A 60 -9.83 -7.13 -7.50
C GLU A 60 -9.51 -8.12 -8.62
N TRP A 61 -8.24 -8.30 -8.98
CA TRP A 61 -7.82 -9.32 -9.95
C TRP A 61 -8.14 -10.75 -9.47
N ARG A 62 -8.16 -11.01 -8.15
CA ARG A 62 -8.66 -12.29 -7.61
C ARG A 62 -10.18 -12.41 -7.64
N GLY A 63 -10.89 -11.30 -7.81
CA GLY A 63 -12.29 -11.23 -8.19
C GLY A 63 -12.52 -11.35 -9.69
N CYS A 64 -11.63 -12.01 -10.45
CA CYS A 64 -11.92 -12.45 -11.81
C CYS A 64 -13.18 -13.33 -11.79
N GLY A 65 -14.32 -12.69 -12.02
CA GLY A 65 -15.59 -13.29 -12.32
C GLY A 65 -15.51 -14.00 -13.66
N CYS A 66 -14.84 -15.15 -13.70
CA CYS A 66 -15.18 -16.24 -14.62
C CYS A 66 -16.55 -16.81 -14.22
N GLY A 67 -17.57 -15.97 -14.37
CA GLY A 67 -19.00 -16.23 -14.22
C GLY A 67 -19.79 -15.43 -15.25
N GLY A 68 -19.17 -15.11 -16.39
CA GLY A 68 -19.88 -14.65 -17.59
C GLY A 68 -20.24 -15.86 -18.43
N GLY A 69 -21.34 -16.53 -18.08
CA GLY A 69 -22.03 -17.39 -19.02
C GLY A 69 -22.76 -16.52 -20.03
N SER A 70 -22.35 -16.59 -21.30
CA SER A 70 -23.21 -16.60 -22.50
C SER A 70 -22.37 -16.72 -23.75
#